data_AF-A0A2D5YND8-F1
#
_entry.id   AF-A0A2D5YND8-F1
#
_cell.length_a   1.000
_cell.length_b   1.000
_cell.length_c   1.000
_cell.angle_alpha   90.00
_cell.angle_beta   90.00
_cell.angle_gamma   90.00
#
_symmetry.space_group_name_H-M   'P 1'
#
loop_
_entity.id
_entity.type
_entity.pdbx_description
1 polymer ?
#
loop_
_entity_poly.entity_id
_entity_poly.type
_entity_poly.pdbx_seq_one_letter_code
_entity_poly.pdbx_strand_id
1 'polypeptide(L)'
;MYIMEKYLESLKIARENARLTQKEVEANLGLRNLMMRDYEMGRLKLPVSVAIKLSRLYGVSLDSLLGQVPLEKKIRSGLDDFKSLFYMNEFEPMFYDPVIRGALKVTDEDFKGDSIFHQLTADFSKKLSEEFLFELMKILTSLSGVDGKVRSAERECIQYLLSSFALESKSKACSKFLTEPYLPKKLPKVFNRIEIKHFTIWIMFFFAGADEEIVVQEIEYIEKIAELLKLNRTNFIEIKSLFIKEKF
;
A
#
# COMPACT_ATOMS: atom_id res chain seq x y z
N MET A 1 -21.26 -6.86 11.24
CA MET A 1 -22.05 -6.72 10.01
C MET A 1 -21.32 -7.51 8.92
N TYR A 2 -21.93 -8.57 8.42
CA TYR A 2 -21.28 -9.52 7.51
C TYR A 2 -21.10 -8.88 6.13
N ILE A 3 -20.05 -9.24 5.37
CA ILE A 3 -19.74 -8.68 4.03
C ILE A 3 -20.98 -8.69 3.10
N MET A 4 -21.86 -9.68 3.24
CA MET A 4 -23.11 -9.78 2.48
C MET A 4 -24.14 -8.67 2.77
N GLU A 5 -24.22 -8.16 3.99
CA GLU A 5 -25.21 -7.14 4.35
C GLU A 5 -24.84 -5.78 3.73
N LYS A 6 -23.54 -5.49 3.63
CA LYS A 6 -23.00 -4.21 3.17
C LYS A 6 -23.23 -3.95 1.67
N TYR A 7 -23.06 -4.96 0.81
CA TYR A 7 -23.25 -4.76 -0.64
C TYR A 7 -24.74 -4.62 -1.01
N LEU A 8 -25.65 -5.31 -0.30
CA LEU A 8 -27.09 -5.22 -0.53
C LEU A 8 -27.62 -3.82 -0.21
N GLU A 9 -27.14 -3.23 0.88
CA GLU A 9 -27.45 -1.85 1.24
C GLU A 9 -26.87 -0.87 0.22
N SER A 10 -25.65 -1.11 -0.26
CA SER A 10 -24.99 -0.26 -1.24
C SER A 10 -25.69 -0.26 -2.61
N LEU A 11 -26.24 -1.40 -3.03
CA LEU A 11 -27.08 -1.47 -4.24
C LEU A 11 -28.33 -0.59 -4.15
N LYS A 12 -28.99 -0.56 -2.98
CA LYS A 12 -30.15 0.30 -2.73
C LYS A 12 -29.77 1.77 -2.74
N ILE A 13 -28.71 2.12 -2.02
CA ILE A 13 -28.20 3.49 -1.93
C ILE A 13 -27.82 4.00 -3.33
N ALA A 14 -27.10 3.20 -4.13
CA ALA A 14 -26.70 3.59 -5.49
C ALA A 14 -27.92 3.86 -6.38
N ARG A 15 -28.95 3.01 -6.31
CA ARG A 15 -30.20 3.21 -7.04
C ARG A 15 -30.93 4.49 -6.60
N GLU A 16 -31.01 4.73 -5.28
CA GLU A 16 -31.69 5.89 -4.71
C GLU A 16 -30.96 7.20 -5.04
N ASN A 17 -29.62 7.20 -5.02
CA ASN A 17 -28.80 8.33 -5.45
C ASN A 17 -28.97 8.63 -6.94
N ALA A 18 -29.16 7.60 -7.77
CA ALA A 18 -29.51 7.74 -9.18
C ALA A 18 -30.97 8.18 -9.41
N ARG A 19 -31.77 8.30 -8.34
CA ARG A 19 -33.20 8.67 -8.35
C ARG A 19 -34.06 7.73 -9.21
N LEU A 20 -33.71 6.45 -9.25
CA LEU A 20 -34.43 5.44 -10.03
C LEU A 20 -35.27 4.54 -9.13
N THR A 21 -36.44 4.15 -9.64
CA THR A 21 -37.26 3.09 -9.06
C THR A 21 -36.76 1.71 -9.53
N GLN A 22 -37.03 0.66 -8.76
CA GLN A 22 -36.68 -0.71 -9.14
C GLN A 22 -37.24 -1.10 -10.52
N LYS A 23 -38.45 -0.64 -10.85
CA LYS A 23 -39.08 -0.89 -12.16
C LYS A 23 -38.38 -0.19 -13.30
N GLU A 24 -37.92 1.05 -13.09
CA GLU A 24 -37.17 1.78 -14.11
C GLU A 24 -35.81 1.12 -14.37
N VAL A 25 -35.14 0.63 -13.34
CA VAL A 25 -33.89 -0.13 -13.49
C VAL A 25 -34.13 -1.42 -14.27
N GLU A 26 -35.18 -2.17 -13.93
CA GLU A 26 -35.55 -3.39 -14.65
C GLU A 26 -35.83 -3.12 -16.13
N ALA A 27 -36.56 -2.04 -16.44
CA ALA A 27 -36.82 -1.63 -17.82
C ALA A 27 -35.55 -1.22 -18.57
N ASN A 28 -34.66 -0.44 -17.94
CA ASN A 28 -33.40 0.02 -18.56
C ASN A 28 -32.44 -1.13 -18.85
N LEU A 29 -32.39 -2.15 -17.98
CA LEU A 29 -31.47 -3.28 -18.14
C LEU A 29 -32.07 -4.48 -18.88
N GLY A 30 -33.37 -4.44 -19.18
CA GLY A 30 -34.12 -5.57 -19.76
C GLY A 30 -34.24 -6.75 -18.80
N LEU A 31 -34.37 -6.48 -17.51
CA LEU A 31 -34.53 -7.49 -16.46
C LEU A 31 -36.00 -7.92 -16.34
N ARG A 32 -36.21 -9.12 -15.78
CA ARG A 32 -37.56 -9.57 -15.43
C ARG A 32 -38.10 -8.73 -14.27
N ASN A 33 -39.42 -8.52 -14.24
CA ASN A 33 -40.11 -7.90 -13.12
C ASN A 33 -39.70 -8.53 -11.77
N LEU A 34 -39.48 -7.68 -10.76
CA LEU A 34 -39.07 -8.03 -9.38
C LEU A 34 -37.62 -8.53 -9.25
N MET A 35 -36.87 -8.64 -10.33
CA MET A 35 -35.49 -9.11 -10.29
C MET A 35 -34.58 -8.15 -9.51
N MET A 36 -34.81 -6.84 -9.60
CA MET A 36 -34.02 -5.87 -8.84
C MET A 36 -34.31 -5.99 -7.33
N ARG A 37 -35.56 -6.22 -6.96
CA ARG A 37 -35.94 -6.51 -5.57
C ARG A 37 -35.25 -7.77 -5.06
N ASP A 38 -35.20 -8.83 -5.86
CA ASP A 38 -34.55 -10.08 -5.45
C ASP A 38 -33.04 -9.93 -5.30
N TYR A 39 -32.39 -9.09 -6.12
CA TYR A 39 -31.00 -8.69 -5.91
C TYR A 39 -30.81 -7.89 -4.62
N GLU A 40 -31.60 -6.84 -4.39
CA GLU A 40 -31.48 -5.97 -3.20
C GLU A 40 -31.85 -6.65 -1.87
N MET A 41 -32.60 -7.75 -1.93
CA MET A 41 -32.94 -8.59 -0.78
C MET A 41 -31.97 -9.77 -0.60
N GLY A 42 -31.00 -9.95 -1.51
CA GLY A 42 -30.06 -11.08 -1.48
C GLY A 42 -30.69 -12.44 -1.77
N ARG A 43 -31.91 -12.46 -2.35
CA ARG A 43 -32.61 -13.69 -2.74
C ARG A 43 -32.01 -14.31 -4.00
N LEU A 44 -31.42 -13.46 -4.85
CA LEU A 44 -30.70 -13.88 -6.05
C LEU A 44 -29.28 -13.31 -6.02
N LYS A 45 -28.30 -14.13 -6.44
CA LYS A 45 -26.92 -13.66 -6.62
C LYS A 45 -26.87 -12.69 -7.80
N LEU A 46 -26.25 -11.53 -7.61
CA LEU A 46 -26.08 -10.54 -8.67
C LEU A 46 -25.03 -11.03 -9.69
N PRO A 47 -25.40 -11.26 -10.96
CA PRO A 47 -24.42 -11.62 -11.99
C PRO A 47 -23.49 -10.45 -12.29
N VAL A 48 -22.20 -10.75 -12.54
CA VAL A 48 -21.19 -9.72 -12.87
C VAL A 48 -21.60 -8.87 -14.07
N SER A 49 -22.20 -9.48 -15.09
CA SER A 49 -22.70 -8.78 -16.27
C SER A 49 -23.81 -7.76 -15.95
N VAL A 50 -24.64 -8.03 -14.95
CA VAL A 50 -25.68 -7.11 -14.47
C VAL A 50 -25.04 -6.04 -13.61
N ALA A 51 -24.08 -6.40 -12.74
CA ALA A 51 -23.36 -5.43 -11.90
C ALA A 51 -22.63 -4.36 -12.74
N ILE A 52 -22.00 -4.74 -13.86
CA ILE A 52 -21.36 -3.79 -14.79
C ILE A 52 -22.39 -2.86 -15.45
N LYS A 53 -23.60 -3.36 -15.76
CA LYS A 53 -24.66 -2.53 -16.34
C LYS A 53 -25.23 -1.55 -15.31
N LEU A 54 -25.42 -2.01 -14.07
CA LEU A 54 -25.88 -1.18 -12.95
C LEU A 54 -24.88 -0.08 -12.62
N SER A 55 -23.57 -0.40 -12.58
CA SER A 55 -22.53 0.60 -12.30
C SER A 55 -22.56 1.73 -13.33
N ARG A 56 -22.71 1.39 -14.62
CA ARG A 56 -22.89 2.37 -15.71
C ARG A 56 -24.19 3.15 -15.59
N LEU A 57 -25.31 2.49 -15.28
CA LEU A 57 -26.61 3.15 -15.15
C LEU A 57 -26.65 4.14 -13.99
N TYR A 58 -26.02 3.80 -12.87
CA TYR A 58 -25.99 4.62 -11.67
C TYR A 58 -24.84 5.64 -11.64
N GLY A 59 -23.90 5.56 -12.59
CA GLY A 59 -22.72 6.43 -12.63
C GLY A 59 -21.74 6.19 -11.47
N VAL A 60 -21.67 4.95 -10.95
CA VAL A 60 -20.78 4.57 -9.85
C VAL A 60 -19.76 3.53 -10.30
N SER A 61 -18.64 3.40 -9.58
CA SER A 61 -17.68 2.31 -9.79
C SER A 61 -18.26 0.96 -9.35
N LEU A 62 -17.72 -0.14 -9.87
CA LEU A 62 -18.15 -1.48 -9.47
C LEU A 62 -17.87 -1.71 -7.97
N ASP A 63 -16.74 -1.18 -7.48
CA ASP A 63 -16.38 -1.22 -6.06
C ASP A 63 -17.46 -0.53 -5.22
N SER A 64 -17.80 0.72 -5.56
CA SER A 64 -18.84 1.49 -4.85
C SER A 64 -20.20 0.80 -4.89
N LEU A 65 -20.56 0.20 -6.03
CA LEU A 65 -21.80 -0.57 -6.18
C LEU A 65 -21.85 -1.77 -5.24
N LEU A 66 -20.72 -2.45 -5.04
CA LEU A 66 -20.60 -3.64 -4.20
C LEU A 66 -20.33 -3.30 -2.73
N GLY A 67 -20.49 -2.03 -2.33
CA GLY A 67 -20.25 -1.57 -0.95
C GLY A 67 -18.79 -1.58 -0.54
N GLN A 68 -17.90 -1.69 -1.53
CA GLN A 68 -16.52 -1.32 -1.36
C GLN A 68 -16.45 0.18 -1.63
N VAL A 69 -16.26 0.96 -0.58
CA VAL A 69 -15.73 2.31 -0.80
C VAL A 69 -14.46 2.09 -1.64
N PRO A 70 -14.21 2.87 -2.72
CA PRO A 70 -12.85 2.96 -3.24
C PRO A 70 -12.01 3.10 -1.99
N LEU A 71 -10.97 2.29 -1.87
CA LEU A 71 -9.97 2.55 -0.88
C LEU A 71 -9.40 3.92 -1.29
N GLU A 72 -10.06 5.01 -0.88
CA GLU A 72 -9.39 6.21 -0.44
C GLU A 72 -8.61 5.79 0.80
N LYS A 73 -7.66 4.88 0.59
CA LYS A 73 -6.44 4.79 1.35
C LYS A 73 -5.79 6.13 1.08
N LYS A 74 -6.25 7.17 1.78
CA LYS A 74 -5.27 8.04 2.42
C LYS A 74 -4.43 7.06 3.21
N ILE A 75 -3.33 6.63 2.62
CA ILE A 75 -2.28 5.98 3.37
C ILE A 75 -2.01 6.98 4.48
N ARG A 76 -2.40 6.61 5.71
CA ARG A 76 -1.97 7.37 6.86
C ARG A 76 -0.47 7.19 6.87
N SER A 77 0.24 8.29 6.66
CA SER A 77 1.68 8.33 6.57
C SER A 77 2.14 9.06 7.82
N GLY A 78 2.14 8.32 8.93
CA GLY A 78 2.61 8.79 10.21
C GLY A 78 3.63 7.81 10.80
N LEU A 79 4.35 8.27 11.82
CA LEU A 79 5.33 7.46 12.53
C LEU A 79 4.74 6.14 13.05
N ASP A 80 3.51 6.13 13.53
CA ASP A 80 2.88 4.90 14.05
C ASP A 80 2.58 3.89 12.94
N ASP A 81 2.18 4.34 11.75
CA ASP A 81 2.02 3.47 10.58
C ASP A 81 3.38 2.90 10.14
N PHE A 82 4.44 3.72 10.15
CA PHE A 82 5.80 3.25 9.87
C PHE A 82 6.26 2.16 10.85
N LYS A 83 6.02 2.37 12.16
CA LYS A 83 6.34 1.37 13.20
C LYS A 83 5.52 0.09 13.01
N SER A 84 4.25 0.20 12.59
CA SER A 84 3.39 -0.96 12.36
C SER A 84 4.00 -1.94 11.34
N LEU A 85 4.66 -1.44 10.29
CA LEU A 85 5.34 -2.26 9.26
C LEU A 85 6.32 -3.29 9.84
N PHE A 86 6.87 -3.04 11.02
CA PHE A 86 7.84 -3.90 11.68
C PHE A 86 7.29 -4.66 12.88
N TYR A 87 6.17 -4.26 13.50
CA TYR A 87 5.64 -4.92 14.71
C TYR A 87 4.22 -5.49 14.61
N MET A 88 3.33 -4.96 13.77
CA MET A 88 1.94 -5.42 13.69
C MET A 88 1.42 -5.33 12.25
N ASN A 89 0.66 -6.35 11.84
CA ASN A 89 -0.01 -6.39 10.55
C ASN A 89 -1.27 -5.49 10.51
N GLU A 90 -1.09 -4.20 10.76
CA GLU A 90 -2.17 -3.21 10.66
C GLU A 90 -2.13 -2.45 9.33
N PHE A 91 -1.02 -2.56 8.58
CA PHE A 91 -0.88 -1.86 7.32
C PHE A 91 -1.44 -2.65 6.12
N GLU A 92 -2.75 -2.51 5.93
CA GLU A 92 -3.49 -3.10 4.83
C GLU A 92 -2.95 -2.79 3.42
N PRO A 93 -2.52 -1.56 3.06
CA PRO A 93 -2.17 -1.24 1.68
C PRO A 93 -1.00 -2.06 1.11
N MET A 94 0.09 -2.23 1.87
CA MET A 94 1.24 -3.05 1.43
C MET A 94 0.87 -4.54 1.38
N PHE A 95 -0.04 -4.99 2.26
CA PHE A 95 -0.52 -6.38 2.23
C PHE A 95 -1.19 -6.76 0.90
N TYR A 96 -1.83 -5.80 0.22
CA TYR A 96 -2.45 -6.04 -1.10
C TYR A 96 -1.53 -5.76 -2.29
N ASP A 97 -0.25 -5.41 -2.07
CA ASP A 97 0.72 -5.41 -3.18
C ASP A 97 0.82 -6.84 -3.72
N PRO A 98 0.56 -7.10 -5.02
CA PRO A 98 0.48 -8.47 -5.55
C PRO A 98 1.76 -9.28 -5.37
N VAL A 99 2.92 -8.62 -5.42
CA VAL A 99 4.22 -9.26 -5.28
C VAL A 99 4.49 -9.60 -3.82
N ILE A 100 4.23 -8.66 -2.91
CA ILE A 100 4.34 -8.91 -1.47
C ILE A 100 3.35 -10.01 -1.08
N ARG A 101 2.06 -9.87 -1.43
CA ARG A 101 1.01 -10.84 -1.11
C ARG A 101 1.34 -12.25 -1.58
N GLY A 102 1.93 -12.38 -2.78
CA GLY A 102 2.36 -13.66 -3.33
C GLY A 102 3.56 -14.28 -2.61
N ALA A 103 4.42 -13.46 -1.98
CA ALA A 103 5.54 -13.92 -1.18
C ALA A 103 5.13 -14.32 0.25
N LEU A 104 4.06 -13.73 0.78
CA LEU A 104 3.54 -14.04 2.10
C LEU A 104 2.86 -15.41 2.12
N LYS A 105 3.26 -16.28 3.06
CA LYS A 105 2.68 -17.64 3.25
C LYS A 105 1.44 -17.65 4.15
N VAL A 106 0.77 -16.51 4.31
CA VAL A 106 -0.37 -16.36 5.23
C VAL A 106 -1.68 -16.28 4.46
N THR A 107 -2.72 -16.88 5.02
CA THR A 107 -4.10 -16.60 4.62
C THR A 107 -4.52 -15.24 5.18
N ASP A 108 -5.62 -14.67 4.66
CA ASP A 108 -6.12 -13.38 5.16
C ASP A 108 -6.54 -13.45 6.64
N GLU A 109 -6.83 -14.66 7.16
CA GLU A 109 -7.16 -14.92 8.57
C GLU A 109 -5.91 -15.00 9.47
N ASP A 110 -4.77 -15.45 8.92
CA ASP A 110 -3.47 -15.56 9.60
C ASP A 110 -2.71 -14.22 9.69
N PHE A 111 -3.23 -13.16 9.05
CA PHE A 111 -2.60 -11.84 9.07
C PHE A 111 -2.53 -11.24 10.49
N LYS A 112 -3.11 -11.87 11.51
CA LYS A 112 -2.93 -11.47 12.92
C LYS A 112 -1.76 -12.23 13.57
N GLY A 113 -0.54 -11.70 13.48
CA GLY A 113 0.60 -12.31 14.16
C GLY A 113 1.93 -11.61 13.91
N ASP A 114 2.58 -11.93 12.79
CA ASP A 114 3.91 -11.44 12.44
C ASP A 114 3.87 -10.31 11.42
N SER A 115 4.62 -9.23 11.63
CA SER A 115 4.66 -8.11 10.67
C SER A 115 5.12 -8.55 9.26
N ILE A 116 4.74 -7.77 8.24
CA ILE A 116 5.15 -8.01 6.85
C ILE A 116 6.68 -8.19 6.75
N PHE A 117 7.45 -7.37 7.49
CA PHE A 117 8.91 -7.54 7.56
C PHE A 117 9.31 -8.95 8.01
N HIS A 118 8.82 -9.40 9.17
CA HIS A 118 9.17 -10.72 9.72
C HIS A 118 8.82 -11.85 8.76
N GLN A 119 7.68 -11.77 8.08
CA GLN A 119 7.28 -12.78 7.10
C GLN A 119 8.18 -12.79 5.86
N LEU A 120 8.50 -11.61 5.32
CA LEU A 120 9.37 -11.51 4.14
C LEU A 120 10.81 -11.95 4.44
N THR A 121 11.26 -11.77 5.68
CA THR A 121 12.61 -12.12 6.14
C THR A 121 12.67 -13.39 6.99
N ALA A 122 11.62 -14.21 7.02
CA ALA A 122 11.56 -15.40 7.89
C ALA A 122 12.68 -16.42 7.60
N ASP A 123 13.14 -16.47 6.35
CA ASP A 123 14.23 -17.31 5.87
C ASP A 123 15.62 -16.65 6.00
N PHE A 124 15.70 -15.40 6.45
CA PHE A 124 16.98 -14.70 6.58
C PHE A 124 17.74 -15.20 7.80
N SER A 125 19.03 -15.48 7.60
CA SER A 125 19.96 -15.55 8.73
C SER A 125 20.10 -14.18 9.39
N LYS A 126 20.49 -14.14 10.67
CA LYS A 126 20.78 -12.89 11.40
C LYS A 126 21.68 -11.93 10.60
N LYS A 127 22.73 -12.46 9.98
CA LYS A 127 23.66 -11.69 9.14
C LYS A 127 22.97 -11.09 7.91
N LEU A 128 22.10 -11.86 7.24
CA LEU A 128 21.35 -11.39 6.08
C LEU A 128 20.39 -10.24 6.46
N SER A 129 19.68 -10.38 7.58
CA SER A 129 18.79 -9.34 8.10
C SER A 129 19.56 -8.08 8.45
N GLU A 130 20.71 -8.20 9.11
CA GLU A 130 21.59 -7.06 9.39
C GLU A 130 22.11 -6.39 8.11
N GLU A 131 22.51 -7.16 7.09
CA GLU A 131 22.94 -6.62 5.78
C GLU A 131 21.80 -5.87 5.07
N PHE A 132 20.59 -6.44 5.06
CA PHE A 132 19.40 -5.80 4.49
C PHE A 132 19.06 -4.49 5.21
N LEU A 133 18.92 -4.55 6.54
CA LEU A 133 18.53 -3.41 7.36
C LEU A 133 19.57 -2.31 7.33
N PHE A 134 20.87 -2.65 7.36
CA PHE A 134 21.92 -1.64 7.24
C PHE A 134 21.92 -0.95 5.88
N GLU A 135 21.66 -1.69 4.79
CA GLU A 135 21.48 -1.09 3.47
C GLU A 135 20.27 -0.15 3.42
N LEU A 136 19.13 -0.61 3.94
CA LEU A 136 17.91 0.19 4.04
C LEU A 136 18.14 1.46 4.86
N MET A 137 18.82 1.38 5.99
CA MET A 137 19.12 2.57 6.82
C MET A 137 19.97 3.60 6.08
N LYS A 138 20.95 3.19 5.28
CA LYS A 138 21.75 4.13 4.46
C LYS A 138 20.86 4.84 3.43
N ILE A 139 19.97 4.08 2.79
CA ILE A 139 19.01 4.61 1.81
C ILE A 139 18.06 5.62 2.46
N LEU A 140 17.46 5.29 3.61
CA LEU A 140 16.52 6.17 4.33
C LEU A 140 17.21 7.39 4.94
N THR A 141 18.41 7.22 5.49
CA THR A 141 19.20 8.36 5.99
C THR A 141 19.50 9.33 4.86
N SER A 142 19.90 8.81 3.70
CA SER A 142 20.09 9.66 2.52
C SER A 142 18.80 10.32 2.08
N LEU A 143 17.68 9.60 2.06
CA LEU A 143 16.38 10.15 1.68
C LEU A 143 16.00 11.36 2.54
N SER A 144 16.13 11.27 3.88
CA SER A 144 15.86 12.40 4.80
C SER A 144 16.78 13.62 4.62
N GLY A 145 17.92 13.45 3.95
CA GLY A 145 18.89 14.53 3.72
C GLY A 145 18.74 15.21 2.37
N VAL A 146 17.95 14.64 1.44
CA VAL A 146 17.92 15.06 0.03
C VAL A 146 17.38 16.47 -0.16
N ASP A 147 16.42 16.91 0.65
CA ASP A 147 15.85 18.25 0.61
C ASP A 147 16.59 19.25 1.53
N GLY A 148 17.63 18.79 2.23
CA GLY A 148 18.41 19.56 3.21
C GLY A 148 17.68 19.85 4.52
N LYS A 149 16.49 19.27 4.75
CA LYS A 149 15.65 19.51 5.94
C LYS A 149 15.19 18.19 6.56
N VAL A 150 16.04 17.59 7.37
CA VAL A 150 15.68 16.42 8.17
C VAL A 150 14.60 16.79 9.17
N ARG A 151 13.42 16.17 9.04
CA ARG A 151 12.27 16.43 9.90
C ARG A 151 12.28 15.53 11.15
N SER A 152 11.45 15.87 12.14
CA SER A 152 11.38 15.11 13.40
C SER A 152 10.85 13.69 13.18
N ALA A 153 9.82 13.50 12.36
CA ALA A 153 9.25 12.16 12.13
C ALA A 153 10.24 11.23 11.42
N GLU A 154 10.96 11.72 10.41
CA GLU A 154 12.03 10.97 9.72
C GLU A 154 13.14 10.53 10.68
N ARG A 155 13.58 11.44 11.55
CA ARG A 155 14.58 11.14 12.58
C ARG A 155 14.09 10.08 13.55
N GLU A 156 12.82 10.16 13.95
CA GLU A 156 12.19 9.16 14.83
C GLU A 156 12.06 7.80 14.14
N CYS A 157 11.73 7.74 12.84
CA CYS A 157 11.71 6.52 12.04
C CYS A 157 13.11 5.86 11.99
N ILE A 158 14.17 6.62 11.73
CA ILE A 158 15.54 6.10 11.72
C ILE A 158 15.94 5.60 13.12
N GLN A 159 15.67 6.40 14.16
CA GLN A 159 15.99 6.03 15.54
C GLN A 159 15.28 4.75 15.96
N TYR A 160 14.02 4.61 15.54
CA TYR A 160 13.22 3.42 15.79
C TYR A 160 13.80 2.17 15.11
N LEU A 161 14.26 2.27 13.85
CA LEU A 161 14.92 1.14 13.16
C LEU A 161 16.21 0.75 13.87
N LEU A 162 17.02 1.74 14.28
CA LEU A 162 18.27 1.50 15.00
C LEU A 162 18.02 0.72 16.29
N SER A 163 17.02 1.13 17.10
CA SER A 163 16.71 0.48 18.36
C SER A 163 16.05 -0.89 18.19
N SER A 164 15.15 -1.02 17.22
CA SER A 164 14.37 -2.25 17.00
C SER A 164 15.23 -3.42 16.54
N PHE A 165 16.34 -3.12 15.86
CA PHE A 165 17.20 -4.13 15.26
C PHE A 165 18.61 -4.18 15.85
N ALA A 166 18.85 -3.52 16.98
CA ALA A 166 20.15 -3.46 17.65
C ALA A 166 21.29 -2.96 16.74
N LEU A 167 20.99 -1.94 15.92
CA LEU A 167 21.90 -1.34 14.93
C LEU A 167 22.45 0.02 15.37
N GLU A 168 22.31 0.41 16.64
CA GLU A 168 22.71 1.73 17.16
C GLU A 168 24.19 2.05 16.88
N SER A 169 25.04 1.02 16.93
CA SER A 169 26.47 1.10 16.59
C SER A 169 26.74 1.59 15.15
N LYS A 170 25.77 1.43 14.24
CA LYS A 170 25.85 1.81 12.83
C LYS A 170 25.39 3.24 12.55
N SER A 171 24.77 3.92 13.51
CA SER A 171 24.22 5.28 13.35
C SER A 171 25.25 6.28 12.81
N LYS A 172 26.45 6.30 13.40
CA LYS A 172 27.56 7.18 12.96
C LYS A 172 28.04 6.88 11.53
N ALA A 173 27.93 5.63 11.08
CA ALA A 173 28.31 5.27 9.71
C ALA A 173 27.29 5.79 8.68
N CYS A 174 26.03 5.97 9.10
CA CYS A 174 24.96 6.50 8.25
C CYS A 174 24.91 8.03 8.24
N SER A 175 25.36 8.72 9.29
CA SER A 175 25.19 10.18 9.44
C SER A 175 25.75 11.02 8.28
N LYS A 176 26.82 10.55 7.64
CA LYS A 176 27.40 11.22 6.45
C LYS A 176 26.44 11.27 5.25
N PHE A 177 25.50 10.32 5.18
CA PHE A 177 24.55 10.24 4.07
C PHE A 177 23.45 11.30 4.16
N LEU A 178 23.34 12.01 5.29
CA LEU A 178 22.48 13.20 5.40
C LEU A 178 22.95 14.33 4.48
N THR A 179 24.26 14.41 4.23
CA THR A 179 24.86 15.47 3.40
C THR A 179 25.35 14.97 2.06
N GLU A 180 25.70 13.67 1.97
CA GLU A 180 26.21 13.03 0.76
C GLU A 180 25.22 11.95 0.29
N PRO A 181 24.40 12.19 -0.75
CA PRO A 181 23.40 11.24 -1.18
C PRO A 181 23.97 9.85 -1.46
N TYR A 182 23.38 8.83 -0.85
CA TYR A 182 23.84 7.46 -0.94
C TYR A 182 23.23 6.75 -2.15
N LEU A 183 24.04 6.52 -3.19
CA LEU A 183 23.66 5.68 -4.32
C LEU A 183 24.51 4.40 -4.32
N PRO A 184 23.93 3.24 -3.98
CA PRO A 184 24.70 2.00 -3.87
C PRO A 184 25.23 1.56 -5.24
N LYS A 185 26.57 1.46 -5.38
CA LYS A 185 27.21 0.90 -6.57
C LYS A 185 26.89 -0.58 -6.77
N LYS A 186 26.70 -1.30 -5.67
CA LYS A 186 26.36 -2.72 -5.64
C LYS A 186 25.52 -3.00 -4.40
N LEU A 187 24.30 -3.49 -4.62
CA LEU A 187 23.41 -3.89 -3.55
C LEU A 187 23.74 -5.31 -3.04
N PRO A 188 23.48 -5.60 -1.76
CA PRO A 188 23.55 -6.97 -1.23
C PRO A 188 22.63 -7.93 -2.00
N LYS A 189 22.98 -9.22 -2.02
CA LYS A 189 22.24 -10.23 -2.80
C LYS A 189 20.77 -10.38 -2.39
N VAL A 190 20.41 -10.00 -1.16
CA VAL A 190 19.02 -10.02 -0.65
C VAL A 190 18.06 -9.21 -1.53
N PHE A 191 18.54 -8.12 -2.13
CA PHE A 191 17.76 -7.26 -3.02
C PHE A 191 17.51 -7.88 -4.40
N ASN A 192 18.01 -9.10 -4.69
CA ASN A 192 17.63 -9.83 -5.89
C ASN A 192 16.18 -10.35 -5.81
N ARG A 193 15.65 -10.56 -4.60
CA ARG A 193 14.26 -10.97 -4.35
C ARG A 193 13.31 -9.82 -4.68
N ILE A 194 12.31 -10.06 -5.51
CA ILE A 194 11.43 -8.99 -6.04
C ILE A 194 10.56 -8.37 -4.94
N GLU A 195 10.10 -9.18 -4.00
CA GLU A 195 9.34 -8.78 -2.82
C GLU A 195 10.15 -7.86 -1.89
N ILE A 196 11.47 -8.06 -1.79
CA ILE A 196 12.36 -7.17 -1.02
C ILE A 196 12.52 -5.82 -1.72
N LYS A 197 12.56 -5.80 -3.06
CA LYS A 197 12.57 -4.54 -3.83
C LYS A 197 11.28 -3.75 -3.63
N HIS A 198 10.12 -4.42 -3.74
CA HIS A 198 8.82 -3.81 -3.48
C HIS A 198 8.78 -3.25 -2.06
N PHE A 199 9.09 -4.07 -1.07
CA PHE A 199 9.11 -3.67 0.34
C PHE A 199 10.02 -2.46 0.60
N THR A 200 11.19 -2.41 -0.04
CA THR A 200 12.10 -1.25 0.04
C THR A 200 11.47 0.02 -0.49
N ILE A 201 10.86 -0.02 -1.69
CA ILE A 201 10.21 1.15 -2.29
C ILE A 201 9.01 1.61 -1.46
N TRP A 202 8.21 0.69 -0.96
CA TRP A 202 7.12 1.00 -0.05
C TRP A 202 7.64 1.75 1.19
N ILE A 203 8.66 1.21 1.89
CA ILE A 203 9.24 1.87 3.07
C ILE A 203 9.75 3.26 2.74
N MET A 204 10.39 3.45 1.57
CA MET A 204 10.89 4.76 1.17
C MET A 204 9.77 5.78 1.00
N PHE A 205 8.68 5.44 0.31
CA PHE A 205 7.54 6.35 0.15
C PHE A 205 6.84 6.66 1.47
N PHE A 206 6.72 5.67 2.35
CA PHE A 206 6.21 5.87 3.70
C PHE A 206 7.07 6.80 4.54
N PHE A 207 8.37 6.59 4.47
CA PHE A 207 9.34 7.39 5.19
C PHE A 207 9.27 8.84 4.74
N ALA A 208 9.30 9.09 3.42
CA ALA A 208 9.16 10.43 2.86
C ALA A 208 7.79 11.07 3.18
N GLY A 209 6.73 10.25 3.20
CA GLY A 209 5.38 10.70 3.53
C GLY A 209 5.12 10.91 5.02
N ALA A 210 6.08 10.62 5.92
CA ALA A 210 5.85 10.63 7.36
C ALA A 210 5.40 11.99 7.92
N ASP A 211 5.68 13.08 7.20
CA ASP A 211 5.27 14.45 7.49
C ASP A 211 4.27 15.03 6.46
N GLU A 212 3.40 14.16 5.93
CA GLU A 212 2.24 14.41 5.04
C GLU A 212 2.50 14.88 3.60
N GLU A 213 3.62 15.54 3.30
CA GLU A 213 3.96 15.95 1.92
C GLU A 213 5.33 15.42 1.47
N ILE A 214 5.30 14.59 0.42
CA ILE A 214 6.50 14.09 -0.27
C ILE A 214 6.95 15.15 -1.28
N VAL A 215 8.19 15.62 -1.16
CA VAL A 215 8.75 16.65 -2.05
C VAL A 215 9.37 16.04 -3.32
N VAL A 216 9.49 16.84 -4.39
CA VAL A 216 9.97 16.37 -5.70
C VAL A 216 11.35 15.71 -5.62
N GLN A 217 12.26 16.27 -4.81
CA GLN A 217 13.61 15.74 -4.66
C GLN A 217 13.62 14.34 -4.04
N GLU A 218 12.71 14.05 -3.10
CA GLU A 218 12.54 12.71 -2.53
C GLU A 218 12.05 11.73 -3.60
N ILE A 219 11.07 12.14 -4.41
CA ILE A 219 10.54 11.33 -5.51
C ILE A 219 11.67 10.97 -6.49
N GLU A 220 12.46 11.96 -6.93
CA GLU A 220 13.60 11.74 -7.82
C GLU A 220 14.64 10.80 -7.21
N TYR A 221 14.87 10.88 -5.91
CA TYR A 221 15.78 9.97 -5.22
C TYR A 221 15.22 8.55 -5.14
N ILE A 222 13.93 8.38 -4.82
CA ILE A 222 13.25 7.09 -4.81
C ILE A 222 13.29 6.45 -6.21
N GLU A 223 13.07 7.24 -7.26
CA GLU A 223 13.19 6.80 -8.66
C GLU A 223 14.58 6.27 -8.99
N LYS A 224 15.65 7.00 -8.60
CA LYS A 224 17.04 6.54 -8.78
C LYS A 224 17.32 5.22 -8.04
N ILE A 225 16.79 5.05 -6.82
CA ILE A 225 16.94 3.80 -6.08
C ILE A 225 16.15 2.66 -6.75
N ALA A 226 14.94 2.91 -7.27
CA ALA A 226 14.17 1.92 -8.01
C ALA A 226 14.90 1.43 -9.27
N GLU A 227 15.58 2.33 -9.99
CA GLU A 227 16.45 1.99 -11.13
C GLU A 227 17.63 1.11 -10.70
N LEU A 228 18.31 1.45 -9.60
CA LEU A 228 19.43 0.65 -9.06
C LEU A 228 18.99 -0.72 -8.57
N LEU A 229 17.77 -0.83 -8.02
CA LEU A 229 17.13 -2.10 -7.66
C LEU A 229 16.73 -2.92 -8.91
N LYS A 230 16.75 -2.31 -10.11
CA LYS A 230 16.20 -2.88 -11.34
C LYS A 230 14.75 -3.31 -11.13
N LEU A 231 13.96 -2.46 -10.50
CA LEU A 231 12.53 -2.67 -10.35
C LEU A 231 11.83 -2.38 -11.68
N ASN A 232 10.82 -3.16 -12.03
CA ASN A 232 10.03 -2.90 -13.24
C ASN A 232 9.34 -1.52 -13.12
N ARG A 233 9.35 -0.72 -14.19
CA ARG A 233 8.76 0.62 -14.21
C ARG A 233 7.26 0.61 -13.88
N THR A 234 6.51 -0.38 -14.38
CA THR A 234 5.09 -0.53 -14.07
C THR A 234 4.88 -0.76 -12.57
N ASN A 235 5.61 -1.70 -11.96
CA ASN A 235 5.52 -1.96 -10.52
C ASN A 235 5.87 -0.71 -9.69
N PHE A 236 6.88 0.04 -10.12
CA PHE A 236 7.25 1.30 -9.47
C PHE A 236 6.13 2.34 -9.53
N ILE A 237 5.55 2.56 -10.71
CA ILE A 237 4.45 3.51 -10.92
C ILE A 237 3.22 3.11 -10.11
N GLU A 238 2.90 1.81 -10.06
CA GLU A 238 1.79 1.29 -9.24
C GLU A 238 1.97 1.66 -7.77
N ILE A 239 3.15 1.39 -7.17
CA ILE A 239 3.42 1.77 -5.77
C ILE A 239 3.38 3.29 -5.61
N LYS A 240 4.07 4.05 -6.49
CA LYS A 240 4.13 5.52 -6.45
C LYS A 240 2.73 6.15 -6.45
N SER A 241 1.82 5.63 -7.27
CA SER A 241 0.44 6.15 -7.43
C SER A 241 -0.40 6.08 -6.15
N LEU A 242 -0.02 5.22 -5.20
CA LEU A 242 -0.72 5.08 -3.92
C LEU A 242 -0.35 6.20 -2.94
N PHE A 243 0.82 6.81 -3.10
CA PHE A 243 1.33 7.87 -2.22
C PHE A 243 1.17 9.27 -2.84
N ILE A 244 1.26 9.38 -4.17
CA ILE A 244 1.25 10.66 -4.88
C ILE A 244 0.04 10.73 -5.79
N LYS A 245 -0.85 11.69 -5.53
CA LYS A 245 -1.90 12.06 -6.47
C LYS A 245 -1.29 12.97 -7.54
N GLU A 246 -0.94 12.41 -8.70
CA GLU A 246 -0.61 13.24 -9.86
C GLU A 246 -1.86 14.07 -10.21
N LYS A 247 -1.77 15.40 -10.05
CA LYS A 247 -2.77 16.32 -10.59
C LYS A 247 -2.61 16.32 -12.10
N PHE A 248 -3.49 15.60 -12.80
CA PHE A 248 -3.71 15.79 -14.23
C PHE A 248 -4.41 17.12 -14.52
#